data_AF-A0A1B9QY88-F1
#
_entry.id   AF-A0A1B9QY88-F1
#
_cell.length_a   1.000
_cell.length_b   1.000
_cell.length_c   1.000
_cell.angle_alpha   90.00
_cell.angle_beta   90.00
_cell.angle_gamma   90.00
#
_symmetry.space_group_name_H-M   'P 1'
#
loop_
_entity.id
_entity.type
_entity.pdbx_description
1 polymer ?
#
loop_
_entity_poly.entity_id
_entity_poly.type
_entity_poly.pdbx_seq_one_letter_code
_entity_poly.pdbx_strand_id
1 'polypeptide(L)'
;MLSLKEPELNVEDPGLPKYLVMQDEKDWDYLMGQTYTILGLSVATVGLMTLLPESITKWDEEDRDMSQLGSKWKDNISAGPVWDRDEHFLNYVMHPYFGGVYYTAARHAGFNEFESFVYSAAMSTFFWEMGVEAFAEVPSWQDIFVTPFFGAVVGEMMFEAEQDIVANGGEVFGSEGVGSFTLFFLNPVGHIHGWVSGAWGGSAEFQYSSTPWFGNSNAAAFAMDSGASYDRQFYGVELTIGF
;
A
#
# COMPACT_ATOMS: atom_id res chain seq x y z
N MET A 1 -7.75 57.78 24.04
CA MET A 1 -7.83 56.32 24.23
C MET A 1 -7.21 55.69 22.99
N LEU A 2 -5.93 55.31 23.06
CA LEU A 2 -5.26 54.61 21.97
C LEU A 2 -5.70 53.15 22.03
N SER A 3 -6.49 52.73 21.04
CA SER A 3 -6.86 51.33 20.85
C SER A 3 -5.60 50.61 20.36
N LEU A 4 -4.95 49.88 21.26
CA LEU A 4 -3.91 48.94 20.89
C LEU A 4 -4.62 47.75 20.23
N LYS A 5 -4.48 47.63 18.91
CA LYS A 5 -4.82 46.38 18.23
C LYS A 5 -3.86 45.32 18.76
N GLU A 6 -4.40 44.35 19.49
CA GLU A 6 -3.67 43.13 19.80
C GLU A 6 -3.27 42.48 18.46
N PRO A 7 -2.02 42.01 18.32
CA PRO A 7 -1.64 41.24 17.15
C PRO A 7 -2.44 39.94 17.19
N GLU A 8 -3.36 39.75 16.23
CA GLU A 8 -3.94 38.45 15.96
C GLU A 8 -2.78 37.49 15.65
N LEU A 9 -2.47 36.61 16.61
CA LEU A 9 -1.54 35.51 16.40
C LEU A 9 -2.24 34.56 15.43
N ASN A 10 -1.98 34.71 14.13
CA ASN A 10 -2.40 33.72 13.15
C ASN A 10 -1.45 32.52 13.25
N VAL A 11 -1.75 31.63 14.20
CA VAL A 11 -1.11 30.30 14.29
C VAL A 11 -1.88 29.40 13.33
N GLU A 12 -1.67 29.61 12.03
CA GLU A 12 -1.80 28.49 11.10
C GLU A 12 -0.60 27.59 11.36
N ASP A 13 -0.69 26.78 12.42
CA ASP A 13 0.15 25.59 12.52
C ASP A 13 -0.27 24.73 11.32
N PRO A 14 0.60 24.49 10.32
CA PRO A 14 0.27 23.55 9.27
C PRO A 14 0.06 22.22 9.98
N GLY A 15 -1.20 21.82 10.13
CA GLY A 15 -1.57 20.61 10.86
C GLY A 15 -0.70 19.44 10.40
N LEU A 16 -0.43 18.51 11.33
CA LEU A 16 0.43 17.36 11.07
C LEU A 16 0.08 16.70 9.72
N PRO A 17 1.10 16.26 8.94
CA PRO A 17 0.86 15.57 7.68
C PRO A 17 -0.16 14.44 7.82
N LYS A 18 -1.02 14.27 6.80
CA LYS A 18 -2.11 13.27 6.84
C LYS A 18 -1.66 11.87 7.22
N TYR A 19 -0.44 11.47 6.83
CA TYR A 19 0.12 10.16 7.14
C TYR A 19 0.62 9.98 8.59
N LEU A 20 0.61 11.03 9.41
CA LEU A 20 0.89 10.96 10.85
C LEU A 20 -0.38 11.01 11.70
N VAL A 21 -1.55 11.22 11.07
CA VAL A 21 -2.82 11.44 11.75
C VAL A 21 -3.83 10.38 11.32
N MET A 22 -4.47 9.74 12.31
CA MET A 22 -5.60 8.85 12.06
C MET A 22 -6.81 9.65 11.58
N GLN A 23 -7.47 9.21 10.51
CA GLN A 23 -8.72 9.84 10.07
C GLN A 23 -9.87 9.52 11.04
N ASP A 24 -10.71 10.51 11.33
CA ASP A 24 -11.87 10.36 12.23
C ASP A 24 -12.97 9.45 11.64
N GLU A 25 -13.08 9.44 10.32
CA GLU A 25 -14.01 8.61 9.56
C GLU A 25 -13.23 7.72 8.58
N LYS A 26 -13.87 6.65 8.10
CA LYS A 26 -13.27 5.74 7.13
C LYS A 26 -13.05 6.45 5.81
N ASP A 27 -11.79 6.69 5.49
CA ASP A 27 -11.34 7.32 4.26
C ASP A 27 -10.88 6.25 3.26
N TRP A 28 -11.83 5.78 2.46
CA TRP A 28 -11.58 4.77 1.43
C TRP A 28 -10.65 5.27 0.33
N ASP A 29 -10.73 6.54 -0.03
CA ASP A 29 -9.89 7.12 -1.09
C ASP A 29 -8.43 7.17 -0.64
N TYR A 30 -8.19 7.51 0.62
CA TYR A 30 -6.86 7.47 1.21
C TYR A 30 -6.32 6.04 1.34
N LEU A 31 -7.14 5.09 1.78
CA LEU A 31 -6.74 3.67 1.80
C LEU A 31 -6.39 3.15 0.39
N MET A 32 -7.19 3.52 -0.61
CA MET A 32 -6.92 3.15 -2.00
C MET A 32 -5.64 3.79 -2.54
N GLY A 33 -5.41 5.07 -2.26
CA GLY A 33 -4.16 5.76 -2.60
C GLY A 33 -2.92 5.09 -2.00
N GLN A 34 -2.99 4.70 -0.73
CA GLN A 34 -1.95 3.91 -0.07
C GLN A 34 -1.80 2.51 -0.68
N THR A 35 -2.91 1.86 -1.06
CA THR A 35 -2.90 0.55 -1.74
C THR A 35 -2.20 0.62 -3.10
N TYR A 36 -2.42 1.68 -3.88
CA TYR A 36 -1.68 1.91 -5.12
C TYR A 36 -0.20 2.19 -4.88
N THR A 37 0.13 2.87 -3.78
CA THR A 37 1.52 3.08 -3.37
C THR A 37 2.18 1.74 -3.03
N ILE A 38 1.49 0.86 -2.30
CA ILE A 38 1.94 -0.52 -2.02
C ILE A 38 2.15 -1.30 -3.32
N LEU A 39 1.22 -1.22 -4.27
CA LEU A 39 1.36 -1.87 -5.58
C LEU A 39 2.62 -1.38 -6.32
N GLY A 40 2.83 -0.06 -6.39
CA GLY A 40 4.01 0.52 -7.02
C GLY A 40 5.33 0.11 -6.33
N LEU A 41 5.35 0.13 -5.00
CA LEU A 41 6.49 -0.34 -4.21
C LEU A 41 6.74 -1.84 -4.40
N SER A 42 5.70 -2.65 -4.58
CA SER A 42 5.83 -4.08 -4.82
C SER A 42 6.46 -4.35 -6.18
N VAL A 43 6.04 -3.63 -7.24
CA VAL A 43 6.69 -3.73 -8.57
C VAL A 43 8.16 -3.32 -8.49
N ALA A 44 8.47 -2.24 -7.77
CA ALA A 44 9.86 -1.82 -7.56
C ALA A 44 10.66 -2.87 -6.76
N THR A 45 10.04 -3.48 -5.76
CA THR A 45 10.65 -4.53 -4.92
C THR A 45 10.94 -5.77 -5.74
N VAL A 46 9.99 -6.26 -6.55
CA VAL A 46 10.20 -7.38 -7.48
C VAL A 46 11.35 -7.05 -8.44
N GLY A 47 11.34 -5.86 -9.04
CA GLY A 47 12.43 -5.40 -9.90
C GLY A 47 13.80 -5.44 -9.20
N LEU A 48 13.87 -4.96 -7.95
CA LEU A 48 15.09 -5.02 -7.15
C LEU A 48 15.48 -6.46 -6.79
N MET A 49 14.52 -7.31 -6.44
CA MET A 49 14.76 -8.71 -6.10
C MET A 49 15.38 -9.48 -7.28
N THR A 50 14.97 -9.20 -8.53
CA THR A 50 15.63 -9.80 -9.70
C THR A 50 17.12 -9.44 -9.83
N LEU A 51 17.56 -8.35 -9.20
CA LEU A 51 18.95 -7.88 -9.20
C LEU A 51 19.75 -8.31 -7.95
N LEU A 52 19.07 -8.66 -6.86
CA LEU A 52 19.71 -9.09 -5.61
C LEU A 52 20.19 -10.55 -5.71
N PRO A 53 21.22 -10.96 -4.95
CA PRO A 53 21.70 -12.35 -4.95
C PRO A 53 20.67 -13.32 -4.35
N GLU A 54 20.67 -14.56 -4.85
CA GLU A 54 19.79 -15.66 -4.37
C GLU A 54 19.84 -15.89 -2.86
N SER A 55 20.97 -15.59 -2.21
CA SER A 55 21.08 -15.70 -0.75
C SER A 55 20.13 -14.78 0.02
N ILE A 56 19.66 -13.70 -0.62
CA ILE A 56 18.71 -12.74 -0.05
C ILE A 56 17.29 -13.02 -0.55
N THR A 57 17.12 -13.26 -1.85
CA THR A 57 15.79 -13.34 -2.48
C THR A 57 15.26 -14.75 -2.64
N LYS A 58 16.13 -15.76 -2.58
CA LYS A 58 15.86 -17.18 -2.88
C LYS A 58 15.43 -17.50 -4.31
N TRP A 59 15.06 -16.50 -5.09
CA TRP A 59 14.74 -16.63 -6.51
C TRP A 59 15.98 -16.96 -7.34
N ASP A 60 15.99 -18.13 -7.96
CA ASP A 60 17.06 -18.57 -8.84
C ASP A 60 16.99 -17.93 -10.25
N GLU A 61 17.90 -18.30 -11.15
CA GLU A 61 17.91 -17.80 -12.53
C GLU A 61 16.60 -18.13 -13.29
N GLU A 62 15.95 -19.24 -12.98
CA GLU A 62 14.68 -19.63 -13.59
C GLU A 62 13.53 -18.79 -13.01
N ASP A 63 13.53 -18.47 -11.72
CA ASP A 63 12.51 -17.64 -11.05
C ASP A 63 12.52 -16.19 -11.53
N ARG A 64 13.68 -15.74 -12.00
CA ARG A 64 13.87 -14.42 -12.63
C ARG A 64 13.51 -14.39 -14.11
N ASP A 65 13.18 -15.54 -14.72
CA ASP A 65 12.79 -15.61 -16.12
C ASP A 65 11.38 -15.04 -16.32
N MET A 66 11.35 -13.75 -16.65
CA MET A 66 10.13 -12.98 -16.92
C MET A 66 9.28 -13.56 -18.07
N SER A 67 9.83 -14.46 -18.91
CA SER A 67 9.11 -15.05 -20.05
C SER A 67 8.12 -16.15 -19.64
N GLN A 68 8.26 -16.72 -18.44
CA GLN A 68 7.46 -17.85 -17.95
C GLN A 68 6.57 -17.52 -16.74
N LEU A 69 6.51 -16.25 -16.33
CA LEU A 69 5.79 -15.81 -15.12
C LEU A 69 4.34 -16.29 -15.06
N GLY A 70 3.60 -16.19 -16.16
CA GLY A 70 2.18 -16.58 -16.17
C GLY A 70 1.95 -18.08 -15.99
N SER A 71 2.80 -18.92 -16.58
CA SER A 71 2.74 -20.38 -16.37
C SER A 71 3.23 -20.77 -14.99
N LYS A 72 4.34 -20.20 -14.52
CA LYS A 72 4.89 -20.43 -13.17
C LYS A 72 3.87 -20.08 -12.09
N TRP A 73 3.30 -18.88 -12.16
CA TRP A 73 2.26 -18.45 -11.24
C TRP A 73 1.09 -19.42 -11.19
N LYS A 74 0.62 -19.86 -12.36
CA LYS A 74 -0.49 -20.82 -12.44
C LYS A 74 -0.10 -22.17 -11.82
N ASP A 75 1.10 -22.66 -12.09
CA ASP A 75 1.58 -23.94 -11.58
C ASP A 75 1.77 -23.89 -10.05
N ASN A 76 2.36 -22.81 -9.53
CA ASN A 76 2.56 -22.56 -8.10
C ASN A 76 1.23 -22.45 -7.34
N ILE A 77 0.27 -21.67 -7.87
CA ILE A 77 -1.08 -21.59 -7.29
C ILE A 77 -1.79 -22.95 -7.35
N SER A 78 -1.63 -23.71 -8.44
CA SER A 78 -2.28 -25.02 -8.62
C SER A 78 -1.67 -26.10 -7.74
N ALA A 79 -0.39 -25.98 -7.35
CA ALA A 79 0.26 -26.89 -6.42
C ALA A 79 -0.35 -26.81 -5.01
N GLY A 80 -0.91 -25.65 -4.65
CA GLY A 80 -1.48 -25.36 -3.34
C GLY A 80 -0.41 -25.11 -2.28
N PRO A 81 -0.77 -24.51 -1.12
CA PRO A 81 0.24 -24.04 -0.20
C PRO A 81 1.03 -25.17 0.46
N VAL A 82 2.33 -24.93 0.68
CA VAL A 82 3.27 -25.87 1.31
C VAL A 82 3.75 -25.33 2.66
N TRP A 83 4.44 -26.17 3.43
CA TRP A 83 5.05 -25.73 4.69
C TRP A 83 6.53 -25.45 4.47
N ASP A 84 6.93 -24.18 4.59
CA ASP A 84 8.32 -23.76 4.46
C ASP A 84 9.11 -24.02 5.76
N ARG A 85 10.25 -24.71 5.64
CA ARG A 85 10.98 -25.26 6.78
C ARG A 85 12.26 -24.51 7.14
N ASP A 86 12.79 -23.66 6.27
CA ASP A 86 14.19 -23.23 6.39
C ASP A 86 14.38 -21.69 6.56
N GLU A 87 13.32 -20.88 6.57
CA GLU A 87 13.43 -19.40 6.57
C GLU A 87 12.78 -18.69 7.79
N HIS A 88 13.23 -19.03 9.00
CA HIS A 88 12.65 -18.48 10.24
C HIS A 88 12.64 -16.95 10.35
N PHE A 89 13.67 -16.25 9.87
CA PHE A 89 13.72 -14.79 9.99
C PHE A 89 12.69 -14.10 9.08
N LEU A 90 12.54 -14.58 7.83
CA LEU A 90 11.53 -14.04 6.92
C LEU A 90 10.13 -14.30 7.49
N ASN A 91 9.83 -15.55 7.83
CA ASN A 91 8.49 -15.99 8.20
C ASN A 91 8.01 -15.41 9.54
N TYR A 92 8.92 -15.14 10.49
CA TYR A 92 8.55 -14.69 11.84
C TYR A 92 8.97 -13.26 12.20
N VAL A 93 9.71 -12.57 11.34
CA VAL A 93 10.08 -11.15 11.57
C VAL A 93 9.65 -10.27 10.41
N MET A 94 10.13 -10.55 9.20
CA MET A 94 9.88 -9.67 8.05
C MET A 94 8.42 -9.74 7.62
N HIS A 95 7.84 -10.93 7.52
CA HIS A 95 6.44 -11.13 7.15
C HIS A 95 5.49 -10.46 8.16
N PRO A 96 5.57 -10.71 9.48
CA PRO A 96 4.79 -9.95 10.45
C PRO A 96 4.97 -8.43 10.34
N TYR A 97 6.20 -7.93 10.12
CA TYR A 97 6.41 -6.50 9.93
C TYR A 97 5.65 -5.95 8.71
N PHE A 98 5.75 -6.60 7.54
CA PHE A 98 5.03 -6.15 6.34
C PHE A 98 3.51 -6.31 6.46
N GLY A 99 3.03 -7.36 7.14
CA GLY A 99 1.63 -7.48 7.55
C GLY A 99 1.20 -6.30 8.43
N GLY A 100 2.08 -5.86 9.34
CA GLY A 100 1.91 -4.66 10.15
C GLY A 100 1.85 -3.38 9.33
N VAL A 101 2.68 -3.24 8.30
CA VAL A 101 2.64 -2.10 7.37
C VAL A 101 1.30 -2.02 6.62
N TYR A 102 0.74 -3.14 6.18
CA TYR A 102 -0.62 -3.14 5.59
C TYR A 102 -1.67 -2.76 6.62
N TYR A 103 -1.51 -3.24 7.86
CA TYR A 103 -2.43 -2.93 8.94
C TYR A 103 -2.43 -1.43 9.28
N THR A 104 -1.25 -0.81 9.42
CA THR A 104 -1.14 0.63 9.72
C THR A 104 -1.72 1.50 8.61
N ALA A 105 -1.56 1.11 7.33
CA ALA A 105 -2.20 1.82 6.22
C ALA A 105 -3.73 1.93 6.38
N ALA A 106 -4.39 0.84 6.83
CA ALA A 106 -5.83 0.84 7.12
C ALA A 106 -6.17 1.61 8.40
N ARG A 107 -5.38 1.47 9.48
CA ARG A 107 -5.61 2.23 10.73
C ARG A 107 -5.57 3.73 10.50
N HIS A 108 -4.56 4.23 9.77
CA HIS A 108 -4.47 5.66 9.44
C HIS A 108 -5.63 6.15 8.57
N ALA A 109 -6.25 5.27 7.78
CA ALA A 109 -7.45 5.58 7.00
C ALA A 109 -8.76 5.52 7.81
N GLY A 110 -8.69 5.45 9.14
CA GLY A 110 -9.87 5.52 10.03
C GLY A 110 -10.60 4.19 10.22
N PHE A 111 -10.01 3.06 9.80
CA PHE A 111 -10.55 1.73 10.05
C PHE A 111 -10.20 1.26 11.46
N ASN A 112 -11.12 0.51 12.08
CA ASN A 112 -10.87 -0.09 13.39
C ASN A 112 -9.93 -1.30 13.30
N GLU A 113 -9.56 -1.86 14.45
CA GLU A 113 -8.57 -2.92 14.58
C GLU A 113 -8.98 -4.18 13.79
N PHE A 114 -10.25 -4.57 13.86
CA PHE A 114 -10.73 -5.75 13.14
C PHE A 114 -10.76 -5.53 11.62
N GLU A 115 -11.17 -4.36 11.17
CA GLU A 115 -11.21 -4.02 9.75
C GLU A 115 -9.80 -3.90 9.16
N SER A 116 -8.88 -3.30 9.90
CA SER A 116 -7.46 -3.24 9.54
C SER A 116 -6.82 -4.63 9.52
N PHE A 117 -7.21 -5.52 10.44
CA PHE A 117 -6.82 -6.93 10.38
C PHE A 117 -7.33 -7.60 9.10
N VAL A 118 -8.60 -7.41 8.73
CA VAL A 118 -9.16 -7.98 7.49
C VAL A 118 -8.45 -7.44 6.25
N TYR A 119 -8.17 -6.14 6.20
CA TYR A 119 -7.42 -5.53 5.10
C TYR A 119 -6.00 -6.10 5.02
N SER A 120 -5.26 -6.11 6.13
CA SER A 120 -3.91 -6.67 6.21
C SER A 120 -3.89 -8.15 5.83
N ALA A 121 -4.91 -8.91 6.24
CA ALA A 121 -5.04 -10.33 5.88
C ALA A 121 -5.26 -10.53 4.39
N ALA A 122 -6.12 -9.72 3.78
CA ALA A 122 -6.34 -9.76 2.34
C ALA A 122 -5.07 -9.37 1.56
N MET A 123 -4.38 -8.32 1.98
CA MET A 123 -3.15 -7.86 1.33
C MET A 123 -2.01 -8.87 1.47
N SER A 124 -1.81 -9.43 2.66
CA SER A 124 -0.78 -10.44 2.90
C SER A 124 -1.05 -11.72 2.10
N THR A 125 -2.30 -12.20 2.12
CA THR A 125 -2.64 -13.50 1.52
C THR A 125 -2.83 -13.42 0.01
N PHE A 126 -3.67 -12.51 -0.47
CA PHE A 126 -4.09 -12.53 -1.88
C PHE A 126 -3.20 -11.66 -2.76
N PHE A 127 -2.77 -10.50 -2.25
CA PHE A 127 -1.93 -9.59 -3.01
C PHE A 127 -0.46 -10.02 -2.99
N TRP A 128 0.10 -10.28 -1.81
CA TRP A 128 1.51 -10.65 -1.70
C TRP A 128 1.72 -12.14 -1.98
N GLU A 129 1.29 -13.01 -1.08
CA GLU A 129 1.59 -14.45 -1.11
C GLU A 129 1.10 -15.14 -2.40
N MET A 130 -0.20 -15.04 -2.68
CA MET A 130 -0.79 -15.65 -3.88
C MET A 130 -0.63 -14.80 -5.15
N GLY A 131 -0.20 -13.55 -5.01
CA GLY A 131 -0.09 -12.62 -6.13
C GLY A 131 1.37 -12.48 -6.56
N VAL A 132 2.10 -11.64 -5.85
CA VAL A 132 3.49 -11.27 -6.14
C VAL A 132 4.45 -12.45 -5.97
N GLU A 133 4.38 -13.15 -4.84
CA GLU A 133 5.36 -14.19 -4.49
C GLU A 133 5.12 -15.48 -5.29
N ALA A 134 3.86 -15.80 -5.55
CA ALA A 134 3.45 -16.94 -6.38
C ALA A 134 4.07 -16.94 -7.80
N PHE A 135 4.57 -15.82 -8.31
CA PHE A 135 5.29 -15.77 -9.58
C PHE A 135 6.64 -16.51 -9.55
N ALA A 136 7.27 -16.58 -8.36
CA ALA A 136 8.54 -17.25 -8.14
C ALA A 136 8.36 -18.54 -7.35
N GLU A 137 7.57 -18.52 -6.26
CA GLU A 137 7.55 -19.61 -5.29
C GLU A 137 6.14 -20.18 -5.08
N VAL A 138 6.05 -21.41 -4.54
CA VAL A 138 4.76 -22.00 -4.17
C VAL A 138 4.28 -21.35 -2.87
N PRO A 139 3.01 -20.93 -2.76
CA PRO A 139 2.52 -20.31 -1.54
C PRO A 139 2.79 -21.12 -0.27
N SER A 140 2.97 -20.44 0.86
CA SER A 140 3.32 -20.98 2.16
C SER A 140 2.15 -20.89 3.12
N TRP A 141 1.83 -22.01 3.78
CA TRP A 141 0.83 -22.03 4.84
C TRP A 141 1.22 -21.14 6.01
N GLN A 142 2.52 -21.03 6.32
CA GLN A 142 2.96 -20.14 7.38
C GLN A 142 2.61 -18.71 7.05
N ASP A 143 2.84 -18.28 5.83
CA ASP A 143 2.69 -16.86 5.49
C ASP A 143 1.22 -16.46 5.33
N ILE A 144 0.37 -17.40 4.92
CA ILE A 144 -1.09 -17.21 4.93
C ILE A 144 -1.65 -17.02 6.36
N PHE A 145 -1.02 -17.56 7.40
CA PHE A 145 -1.53 -17.49 8.79
C PHE A 145 -0.74 -16.55 9.71
N VAL A 146 0.59 -16.69 9.71
CA VAL A 146 1.53 -15.98 10.58
C VAL A 146 1.58 -14.51 10.19
N THR A 147 1.76 -14.20 8.90
CA THR A 147 1.85 -12.83 8.38
C THR A 147 0.65 -11.98 8.80
N PRO A 148 -0.61 -12.38 8.55
CA PRO A 148 -1.73 -11.53 8.93
C PRO A 148 -2.01 -11.51 10.43
N PHE A 149 -1.85 -12.64 11.13
CA PHE A 149 -2.17 -12.71 12.55
C PHE A 149 -1.16 -11.94 13.41
N PHE A 150 0.13 -12.22 13.25
CA PHE A 150 1.18 -11.50 13.97
C PHE A 150 1.40 -10.12 13.36
N GLY A 151 1.13 -9.94 12.07
CA GLY A 151 1.18 -8.62 11.44
C GLY A 151 0.16 -7.65 12.01
N ALA A 152 -1.06 -8.09 12.33
CA ALA A 152 -2.00 -7.20 13.02
C ALA A 152 -1.55 -6.82 14.44
N VAL A 153 -0.93 -7.76 15.17
CA VAL A 153 -0.36 -7.46 16.51
C VAL A 153 0.78 -6.44 16.40
N VAL A 154 1.74 -6.71 15.50
CA VAL A 154 2.88 -5.80 15.26
C VAL A 154 2.40 -4.46 14.71
N GLY A 155 1.39 -4.46 13.84
CA GLY A 155 0.80 -3.27 13.23
C GLY A 155 0.12 -2.36 14.26
N GLU A 156 -0.66 -2.90 15.20
CA GLU A 156 -1.25 -2.07 16.26
C GLU A 156 -0.16 -1.51 17.18
N MET A 157 0.86 -2.31 17.52
CA MET A 157 2.02 -1.80 18.28
C MET A 157 2.75 -0.68 17.54
N MET A 158 2.91 -0.82 16.21
CA MET A 158 3.53 0.21 15.37
C MET A 158 2.68 1.49 15.36
N PHE A 159 1.36 1.35 15.20
CA PHE A 159 0.42 2.45 15.21
C PHE A 159 0.43 3.20 16.56
N GLU A 160 0.29 2.48 17.68
CA GLU A 160 0.33 3.09 19.02
C GLU A 160 1.66 3.81 19.29
N ALA A 161 2.79 3.18 18.96
CA ALA A 161 4.11 3.78 19.10
C ALA A 161 4.27 5.05 18.25
N GLU A 162 3.69 5.07 17.05
CA GLU A 162 3.69 6.25 16.19
C GLU A 162 2.91 7.38 16.83
N GLN A 163 1.69 7.11 17.32
CA GLN A 163 0.85 8.13 17.96
C GLN A 163 1.50 8.70 19.23
N ASP A 164 2.19 7.87 20.02
CA ASP A 164 2.95 8.30 21.20
C ASP A 164 4.12 9.23 20.83
N ILE A 165 4.86 8.90 19.77
CA ILE A 165 5.97 9.73 19.27
C ILE A 165 5.42 11.03 18.69
N VAL A 166 4.34 11.00 17.93
CA VAL A 166 3.72 12.22 17.39
C VAL A 166 3.25 13.12 18.54
N ALA A 167 2.60 12.56 19.56
CA ALA A 167 2.10 13.30 20.73
C ALA A 167 3.22 13.92 21.59
N ASN A 168 4.43 13.33 21.58
CA ASN A 168 5.56 13.83 22.35
C ASN A 168 6.38 14.91 21.62
N GLY A 169 5.94 15.35 20.43
CA GLY A 169 6.63 16.33 19.60
C GLY A 169 7.54 15.73 18.52
N GLY A 170 7.44 14.42 18.26
CA GLY A 170 8.24 13.75 17.24
C GLY A 170 9.65 13.40 17.68
N GLU A 171 9.89 13.29 18.99
CA GLU A 171 11.21 13.00 19.55
C GLU A 171 11.33 11.56 20.07
N VAL A 172 12.47 10.93 19.77
CA VAL A 172 12.87 9.66 20.38
C VAL A 172 14.23 9.87 21.04
N PHE A 173 14.32 9.55 22.34
CA PHE A 173 15.51 9.82 23.18
C PHE A 173 15.98 11.29 23.15
N GLY A 174 15.07 12.25 22.99
CA GLY A 174 15.38 13.68 22.90
C GLY A 174 15.97 14.11 21.56
N SER A 175 15.77 13.32 20.51
CA SER A 175 16.22 13.63 19.15
C SER A 175 15.07 13.55 18.15
N GLU A 176 14.76 14.68 17.53
CA GLU A 176 13.80 14.78 16.40
C GLU A 176 14.26 13.96 15.18
N GLY A 177 15.58 13.87 14.95
CA GLY A 177 16.14 13.09 13.84
C GLY A 177 15.93 11.59 14.02
N VAL A 178 16.10 11.08 15.24
CA VAL A 178 15.78 9.68 15.58
C VAL A 178 14.27 9.47 15.53
N GLY A 179 13.48 10.42 16.02
CA GLY A 179 12.02 10.33 15.95
C GLY A 179 11.49 10.28 14.52
N SER A 180 11.97 11.15 13.64
CA SER A 180 11.62 11.15 12.21
C SER A 180 11.98 9.84 11.52
N PHE A 181 13.16 9.29 11.83
CA PHE A 181 13.57 7.98 11.33
C PHE A 181 12.65 6.87 11.83
N THR A 182 12.32 6.86 13.13
CA THR A 182 11.41 5.88 13.72
C THR A 182 10.01 5.97 13.10
N LEU A 183 9.43 7.17 13.01
CA LEU A 183 8.11 7.41 12.41
C LEU A 183 8.02 6.87 10.98
N PHE A 184 9.07 7.05 10.18
CA PHE A 184 9.11 6.48 8.83
C PHE A 184 8.98 4.95 8.84
N PHE A 185 9.69 4.23 9.72
CA PHE A 185 9.60 2.76 9.75
C PHE A 185 8.33 2.24 10.44
N LEU A 186 7.63 3.07 11.22
CA LEU A 186 6.32 2.71 11.77
C LEU A 186 5.20 2.83 10.72
N ASN A 187 5.30 3.81 9.82
CA ASN A 187 4.35 3.96 8.71
C ASN A 187 5.05 4.34 7.38
N PRO A 188 5.80 3.42 6.77
CA PRO A 188 6.59 3.74 5.58
C PRO A 188 5.71 4.03 4.37
N VAL A 189 4.58 3.31 4.23
CA VAL A 189 3.63 3.50 3.13
C VAL A 189 2.98 4.87 3.20
N GLY A 190 2.50 5.28 4.39
CA GLY A 190 1.91 6.59 4.58
C GLY A 190 2.89 7.73 4.25
N HIS A 191 4.13 7.64 4.73
CA HIS A 191 5.18 8.63 4.43
C HIS A 191 5.46 8.72 2.92
N ILE A 192 5.72 7.57 2.27
CA ILE A 192 6.01 7.53 0.83
C ILE A 192 4.80 8.06 0.04
N HIS A 193 3.58 7.62 0.38
CA HIS A 193 2.36 8.07 -0.28
C HIS A 193 2.17 9.59 -0.13
N GLY A 194 2.40 10.14 1.07
CA GLY A 194 2.33 11.57 1.34
C GLY A 194 3.39 12.37 0.57
N TRP A 195 4.62 11.87 0.48
CA TRP A 195 5.68 12.53 -0.28
C TRP A 195 5.42 12.48 -1.79
N VAL A 196 4.96 11.34 -2.30
CA VAL A 196 4.66 11.17 -3.72
C VAL A 196 3.48 12.04 -4.13
N SER A 197 2.38 12.04 -3.36
CA SER A 197 1.22 12.90 -3.62
C SER A 197 1.56 14.38 -3.47
N GLY A 198 2.34 14.76 -2.46
CA GLY A 198 2.78 16.14 -2.22
C GLY A 198 3.80 16.66 -3.22
N ALA A 199 4.73 15.82 -3.71
CA ALA A 199 5.75 16.20 -4.68
C ALA A 199 5.20 16.32 -6.11
N TRP A 200 4.16 15.55 -6.45
CA TRP A 200 3.58 15.58 -7.80
C TRP A 200 2.45 16.59 -7.99
N GLY A 201 1.84 17.15 -6.92
CA GLY A 201 0.75 18.12 -7.05
C GLY A 201 -0.48 17.60 -7.82
N GLY A 202 -0.48 16.32 -8.17
CA GLY A 202 -1.40 15.69 -9.10
C GLY A 202 -2.36 14.75 -8.39
N SER A 203 -3.65 14.87 -8.71
CA SER A 203 -4.65 13.91 -8.28
C SER A 203 -4.64 12.70 -9.21
N ALA A 204 -4.69 11.49 -8.63
CA ALA A 204 -4.98 10.26 -9.36
C ALA A 204 -6.39 9.82 -8.95
N GLU A 205 -7.37 10.05 -9.82
CA GLU A 205 -8.75 9.60 -9.61
C GLU A 205 -8.97 8.29 -10.36
N PHE A 206 -9.45 7.27 -9.63
CA PHE A 206 -9.83 5.99 -10.20
C PHE A 206 -11.35 5.86 -10.18
N GLN A 207 -11.97 5.69 -11.34
CA GLN A 207 -13.41 5.55 -11.45
C GLN A 207 -13.78 4.31 -12.28
N TYR A 208 -14.62 3.46 -11.69
CA TYR A 208 -15.28 2.39 -12.41
C TYR A 208 -16.44 2.96 -13.25
N SER A 209 -16.47 2.63 -14.54
CA SER A 209 -17.49 3.10 -15.47
C SER A 209 -18.15 1.93 -16.20
N SER A 210 -19.47 1.85 -16.11
CA SER A 210 -20.29 0.94 -16.93
C SER A 210 -20.83 1.60 -18.19
N THR A 211 -20.43 2.85 -18.47
CA THR A 211 -20.89 3.62 -19.63
C THR A 211 -19.84 3.53 -20.74
N PRO A 212 -20.19 3.04 -21.94
CA PRO A 212 -19.26 2.98 -23.07
C PRO A 212 -18.58 4.32 -23.31
N TRP A 213 -17.27 4.26 -23.56
CA TRP A 213 -16.45 5.44 -23.86
C TRP A 213 -16.46 6.51 -22.77
N PHE A 214 -16.70 6.10 -21.51
CA PHE A 214 -16.68 6.99 -20.34
C PHE A 214 -17.66 8.17 -20.45
N GLY A 215 -18.74 8.01 -21.24
CA GLY A 215 -19.72 9.06 -21.48
C GLY A 215 -19.27 10.15 -22.47
N ASN A 216 -18.11 10.01 -23.12
CA ASN A 216 -17.60 10.96 -24.09
C ASN A 216 -18.25 10.73 -25.48
N SER A 217 -19.18 11.62 -25.84
CA SER A 217 -19.94 11.53 -27.10
C SER A 217 -19.07 11.64 -28.36
N ASN A 218 -17.95 12.38 -28.30
CA ASN A 218 -17.05 12.55 -29.45
C ASN A 218 -16.20 11.31 -29.67
N ALA A 219 -15.70 10.70 -28.59
CA ALA A 219 -14.97 9.43 -28.66
C ALA A 219 -15.88 8.29 -29.15
N ALA A 220 -17.14 8.28 -28.67
CA ALA A 220 -18.15 7.33 -29.13
C ALA A 220 -18.45 7.50 -30.63
N ALA A 221 -18.62 8.73 -31.11
CA ALA A 221 -18.88 9.01 -32.53
C ALA A 221 -17.69 8.57 -33.42
N PHE A 222 -16.46 8.88 -33.02
CA PHE A 222 -15.26 8.47 -33.75
C PHE A 222 -15.10 6.94 -33.84
N ALA A 223 -15.37 6.24 -32.74
CA ALA A 223 -15.31 4.79 -32.70
C ALA A 223 -16.37 4.14 -33.61
N MET A 224 -17.59 4.68 -33.62
CA MET A 224 -18.68 4.20 -34.49
C MET A 224 -18.38 4.45 -35.98
N ASP A 225 -17.85 5.61 -36.33
CA ASP A 225 -17.44 5.94 -37.71
C ASP A 225 -16.27 5.06 -38.18
N SER A 226 -15.43 4.59 -37.26
CA SER A 226 -14.35 3.63 -37.52
C SER A 226 -14.82 2.18 -37.62
N GLY A 227 -16.13 1.94 -37.52
CA GLY A 227 -16.76 0.62 -37.67
C GLY A 227 -16.81 -0.23 -36.39
N ALA A 228 -16.58 0.36 -35.21
CA ALA A 228 -16.71 -0.36 -33.94
C ALA A 228 -18.19 -0.73 -33.67
N SER A 229 -18.42 -1.94 -33.15
CA SER A 229 -19.76 -2.40 -32.76
C SER A 229 -20.14 -1.88 -31.37
N TYR A 230 -21.40 -1.48 -31.20
CA TYR A 230 -21.93 -1.08 -29.89
C TYR A 230 -22.21 -2.31 -29.02
N ASP A 231 -21.33 -2.57 -28.05
CA ASP A 231 -21.54 -3.64 -27.08
C ASP A 231 -22.55 -3.22 -26.00
N ARG A 232 -23.51 -4.10 -25.71
CA ARG A 232 -24.56 -3.85 -24.70
C ARG A 232 -24.06 -3.94 -23.26
N GLN A 233 -22.83 -4.42 -23.06
CA GLN A 233 -22.18 -4.55 -21.77
C GLN A 233 -20.76 -3.98 -21.89
N PHE A 234 -20.50 -2.90 -21.16
CA PHE A 234 -19.20 -2.24 -21.12
C PHE A 234 -18.73 -2.17 -19.68
N TYR A 235 -17.48 -2.56 -19.46
CA TYR A 235 -16.79 -2.47 -18.18
C TYR A 235 -15.48 -1.74 -18.45
N GLY A 236 -15.41 -0.50 -17.98
CA GLY A 236 -14.26 0.37 -18.15
C GLY A 236 -13.72 0.83 -16.81
N VAL A 237 -12.42 1.03 -16.76
CA VAL A 237 -11.72 1.66 -15.65
C VAL A 237 -11.11 2.95 -16.19
N GLU A 238 -11.41 4.06 -15.54
CA GLU A 238 -10.82 5.36 -15.83
C GLU A 238 -9.81 5.67 -14.74
N LEU A 239 -8.56 5.91 -15.15
CA LEU A 239 -7.51 6.43 -14.29
C LEU A 239 -7.17 7.82 -14.80
N THR A 240 -7.64 8.84 -14.10
CA THR A 240 -7.36 10.24 -14.41
C THR A 240 -6.18 10.68 -13.57
N ILE A 241 -5.08 10.98 -14.25
CA ILE A 241 -3.87 11.51 -13.64
C ILE A 241 -3.79 12.99 -14.00
N GLY A 242 -4.11 13.86 -13.04
CA GLY A 242 -3.86 15.29 -13.13
C GLY A 242 -2.41 15.61 -12.76
N PHE A 243 -1.83 16.64 -13.39
CA PHE A 243 -0.50 17.19 -13.10
C PHE A 243 -0.57 18.71 -13.02
#